data_AF-A0AAC9AEG2-F1
#
_entry.id   AF-A0AAC9AEG2-F1
#
_cell.length_a   1.000
_cell.length_b   1.000
_cell.length_c   1.000
_cell.angle_alpha   90.00
_cell.angle_beta   90.00
_cell.angle_gamma   90.00
#
_symmetry.space_group_name_H-M   'P 1'
#
loop_
_entity.id
_entity.type
_entity.pdbx_description
1 polymer ?
#
loop_
_entity_poly.entity_id
_entity_poly.type
_entity_poly.pdbx_seq_one_letter_code
_entity_poly.pdbx_strand_id
1 'polypeptide(L)'
;MKGSRTWKSVLINNFWQSEKITLDSYPRGFHLITQQVEAALPGIRRVEVGLLHLFLQHTSASLTINENADPTVRQDMEAFFNHSVKEELSFFRHTYEGKDDMPAHLKSSILGCQLTIPVQQGALALGTWQGIMLGEHRDHGGRRTIIATLQGIAA
;
A
#
# COMPACT_ATOMS: atom_id res chain seq x y z
N MET A 1 51.58 -27.25 6.91
CA MET A 1 50.20 -26.97 7.38
C MET A 1 49.61 -25.84 6.55
N LYS A 2 48.89 -26.16 5.47
CA LYS A 2 48.15 -25.17 4.67
C LYS A 2 46.71 -25.17 5.18
N GLY A 3 46.33 -24.13 5.91
CA GLY A 3 44.96 -23.93 6.38
C GLY A 3 44.05 -23.63 5.19
N SER A 4 43.29 -24.64 4.77
CA SER A 4 42.13 -24.46 3.91
C SER A 4 41.07 -23.68 4.71
N ARG A 5 41.00 -22.37 4.52
CA ARG A 5 39.79 -21.61 4.84
C ARG A 5 38.78 -21.95 3.75
N THR A 6 38.00 -22.99 3.99
CA THR A 6 36.73 -23.19 3.29
C THR A 6 35.85 -21.98 3.59
N TRP A 7 35.80 -21.04 2.65
CA TRP A 7 34.67 -20.14 2.52
C TRP A 7 33.48 -21.05 2.20
N LYS A 8 32.75 -21.50 3.23
CA LYS A 8 31.37 -21.93 3.00
C LYS A 8 30.71 -20.70 2.42
N SER A 9 30.42 -20.73 1.11
CA SER A 9 29.53 -19.76 0.53
C SER A 9 28.29 -19.78 1.39
N VAL A 10 28.05 -18.70 2.14
CA VAL A 10 26.69 -18.40 2.58
C VAL A 10 25.94 -18.28 1.27
N LEU A 11 25.27 -19.35 0.86
CA LEU A 11 24.29 -19.30 -0.21
C LEU A 11 23.32 -18.23 0.25
N ILE A 12 23.39 -17.07 -0.37
CA ILE A 12 22.58 -15.94 0.02
C ILE A 12 21.18 -16.35 -0.39
N ASN A 13 20.36 -16.79 0.56
CA ASN A 13 18.95 -17.16 0.35
C ASN A 13 18.13 -15.90 0.03
N ASN A 14 18.58 -15.09 -0.93
CA ASN A 14 17.88 -13.88 -1.34
C ASN A 14 16.60 -14.29 -2.07
N PHE A 15 15.48 -13.79 -1.57
CA PHE A 15 14.18 -13.88 -2.21
C PHE A 15 13.81 -12.52 -2.79
N TRP A 16 13.41 -12.50 -4.05
CA TRP A 16 12.84 -11.34 -4.72
C TRP A 16 11.63 -11.77 -5.53
N GLN A 17 10.51 -11.08 -5.35
CA GLN A 17 9.31 -11.23 -6.14
C GLN A 17 8.73 -9.83 -6.40
N SER A 18 8.28 -9.60 -7.62
CA SER A 18 7.51 -8.40 -7.96
C SER A 18 6.22 -8.81 -8.64
N GLU A 19 5.10 -8.28 -8.15
CA GLU A 19 3.76 -8.56 -8.66
C GLU A 19 3.00 -7.27 -8.92
N LYS A 20 2.20 -7.28 -9.99
CA LYS A 20 1.24 -6.21 -10.27
C LYS A 20 -0.12 -6.62 -9.71
N ILE A 21 -0.60 -5.88 -8.73
CA ILE A 21 -1.94 -6.04 -8.16
C ILE A 21 -2.87 -5.03 -8.81
N THR A 22 -3.93 -5.50 -9.44
CA THR A 22 -5.01 -4.64 -9.95
C THR A 22 -6.21 -4.78 -9.03
N LEU A 23 -6.55 -3.68 -8.37
CA LEU A 23 -7.73 -3.55 -7.56
C LEU A 23 -8.91 -3.12 -8.43
N ASP A 24 -10.11 -3.62 -8.11
CA ASP A 24 -11.35 -3.12 -8.72
C ASP A 24 -11.59 -1.65 -8.40
N SER A 25 -12.59 -1.05 -9.05
CA SER A 25 -12.99 0.33 -8.75
C SER A 25 -13.70 0.41 -7.41
N TYR A 26 -13.31 1.37 -6.59
CA TYR A 26 -13.97 1.69 -5.33
C TYR A 26 -14.71 3.02 -5.44
N PRO A 27 -15.80 3.21 -4.68
CA PRO A 27 -16.32 4.56 -4.46
C PRO A 27 -15.32 5.36 -3.61
N ARG A 28 -15.48 6.69 -3.58
CA ARG A 28 -14.68 7.55 -2.69
C ARG A 28 -14.72 7.04 -1.24
N GLY A 29 -13.58 7.05 -0.58
CA GLY A 29 -13.43 6.70 0.83
C GLY A 29 -12.22 5.79 1.10
N PHE A 30 -12.15 5.27 2.32
CA PHE A 30 -11.10 4.36 2.75
C PHE A 30 -11.60 2.91 2.74
N HIS A 31 -10.81 2.03 2.11
CA HIS A 31 -11.16 0.63 1.84
C HIS A 31 -10.06 -0.30 2.32
N LEU A 32 -10.39 -1.31 3.11
CA LEU A 32 -9.43 -2.36 3.48
C LEU A 32 -9.10 -3.20 2.25
N ILE A 33 -7.81 -3.31 1.94
CA ILE A 33 -7.29 -4.08 0.79
C ILE A 33 -6.28 -5.15 1.20
N THR A 34 -6.19 -5.46 2.50
CA THR A 34 -5.17 -6.37 3.05
C THR A 34 -5.28 -7.76 2.41
N GLN A 35 -6.49 -8.31 2.31
CA GLN A 35 -6.73 -9.63 1.73
C GLN A 35 -6.36 -9.69 0.25
N GLN A 36 -6.62 -8.63 -0.50
CA GLN A 36 -6.27 -8.51 -1.92
C GLN A 36 -4.75 -8.49 -2.11
N VAL A 37 -4.03 -7.81 -1.21
CA VAL A 37 -2.56 -7.80 -1.20
C VAL A 37 -2.00 -9.18 -0.86
N GLU A 38 -2.49 -9.83 0.19
CA GLU A 38 -2.04 -11.16 0.60
C GLU A 38 -2.33 -12.23 -0.46
N ALA A 39 -3.52 -12.20 -1.06
CA ALA A 39 -3.92 -13.13 -2.11
C ALA A 39 -3.02 -13.03 -3.36
N ALA A 40 -2.54 -11.82 -3.67
CA ALA A 40 -1.64 -11.59 -4.80
C ALA A 40 -0.19 -12.01 -4.53
N LEU A 41 0.17 -12.32 -3.28
CA LEU A 41 1.54 -12.60 -2.85
C LEU A 41 1.70 -13.97 -2.17
N PRO A 42 1.31 -15.10 -2.80
CA PRO A 42 1.45 -16.42 -2.18
C PRO A 42 2.91 -16.78 -1.87
N GLY A 43 3.87 -16.17 -2.58
CA GLY A 43 5.30 -16.33 -2.35
C GLY A 43 5.80 -15.77 -1.01
N ILE A 44 5.02 -14.93 -0.32
CA ILE A 44 5.34 -14.42 1.02
C ILE A 44 5.69 -15.55 1.99
N ARG A 45 5.01 -16.70 1.88
CA ARG A 45 5.23 -17.90 2.72
C ARG A 45 6.65 -18.46 2.66
N ARG A 46 7.42 -18.10 1.63
CA ARG A 46 8.81 -18.54 1.45
C ARG A 46 9.81 -17.60 2.13
N VAL A 47 9.38 -16.45 2.63
CA VAL A 47 10.25 -15.42 3.22
C VAL A 47 10.23 -15.53 4.74
N GLU A 48 11.39 -15.80 5.34
CA GLU A 48 11.56 -15.86 6.79
C GLU A 48 11.59 -14.46 7.40
N VAL A 49 12.39 -13.55 6.82
CA VAL A 49 12.52 -12.14 7.23
C VAL A 49 12.68 -11.29 5.97
N GLY A 50 11.89 -10.22 5.85
CA GLY A 50 11.94 -9.37 4.67
C GLY A 50 11.12 -8.08 4.78
N LEU A 51 10.95 -7.45 3.62
CA LEU A 51 10.13 -6.26 3.43
C LEU A 51 9.22 -6.46 2.21
N LEU A 52 7.96 -6.09 2.37
CA LEU A 52 7.04 -5.85 1.27
C LEU A 52 6.93 -4.35 1.03
N HIS A 53 7.36 -3.89 -0.14
CA HIS A 53 7.09 -2.54 -0.62
C HIS A 53 5.85 -2.57 -1.52
N LEU A 54 4.92 -1.66 -1.30
CA LEU A 54 3.74 -1.45 -2.12
C LEU A 54 3.82 -0.04 -2.72
N PHE A 55 3.75 0.07 -4.04
CA PHE A 55 3.73 1.34 -4.75
C PHE A 55 2.47 1.48 -5.59
N LEU A 56 1.60 2.40 -5.21
CA LEU A 56 0.39 2.74 -5.94
C LEU A 56 0.74 3.63 -7.14
N GLN A 57 0.45 3.15 -8.35
CA GLN A 57 0.73 3.86 -9.60
C GLN A 57 -0.38 4.87 -9.97
N HIS A 58 -0.83 5.66 -8.98
CA HIS A 58 -1.92 6.62 -9.11
C HIS A 58 -1.63 7.86 -8.28
N THR A 59 -2.04 9.04 -8.77
CA THR A 59 -1.79 10.34 -8.12
C THR A 59 -3.01 10.91 -7.41
N SER A 60 -4.17 10.28 -7.56
CA SER A 60 -5.46 10.70 -7.00
C SER A 60 -6.03 9.69 -5.99
N ALA A 61 -5.20 8.74 -5.54
CA ALA A 61 -5.52 7.77 -4.51
C ALA A 61 -4.26 7.52 -3.67
N SER A 62 -4.42 7.03 -2.44
CA SER A 62 -3.32 6.83 -1.49
C SER A 62 -3.30 5.43 -0.88
N LEU A 63 -2.16 5.06 -0.29
CA LEU A 63 -2.06 3.89 0.58
C LEU A 63 -1.77 4.32 2.00
N THR A 64 -2.39 3.66 2.98
CA THR A 64 -2.13 3.90 4.40
C THR A 64 -2.35 2.62 5.22
N ILE A 65 -1.87 2.61 6.46
CA ILE A 65 -2.11 1.53 7.42
C ILE A 65 -2.82 2.13 8.64
N ASN A 66 -3.97 1.58 8.99
CA ASN A 66 -4.74 2.03 10.14
C ASN A 66 -5.58 0.86 10.71
N GLU A 67 -6.44 1.15 11.69
CA GLU A 67 -7.29 0.18 12.35
C GLU A 67 -8.22 -0.59 11.37
N ASN A 68 -8.23 -1.92 11.44
CA ASN A 68 -9.00 -2.80 10.57
C ASN A 68 -10.27 -3.40 11.22
N ALA A 69 -10.58 -3.03 12.46
CA ALA A 69 -11.67 -3.61 13.23
C ALA A 69 -12.96 -2.76 13.18
N ASP A 70 -12.88 -1.49 13.59
CA ASP A 70 -14.05 -0.62 13.59
C ASP A 70 -14.23 0.09 12.22
N PRO A 71 -15.36 -0.15 11.49
CA PRO A 71 -15.61 0.54 10.23
C PRO A 71 -15.76 2.07 10.36
N THR A 72 -16.04 2.60 11.56
CA THR A 72 -16.16 4.05 11.80
C THR A 72 -14.83 4.78 11.59
N VAL A 73 -13.69 4.13 11.82
CA VAL A 73 -12.36 4.71 11.55
C VAL A 73 -12.25 5.15 10.09
N ARG A 74 -12.72 4.33 9.15
CA ARG A 74 -12.69 4.65 7.71
C ARG A 74 -13.66 5.77 7.33
N GLN A 75 -14.78 5.88 8.05
CA GLN A 75 -15.77 6.95 7.86
C GLN A 75 -15.23 8.29 8.37
N ASP A 76 -14.63 8.30 9.55
CA ASP A 76 -14.05 9.48 10.17
C ASP A 76 -12.83 9.99 9.39
N MET A 77 -12.00 9.08 8.87
CA MET A 77 -10.91 9.46 7.96
C MET A 77 -11.46 10.19 6.72
N GLU A 78 -12.49 9.64 6.08
CA GLU A 78 -13.10 10.28 4.90
C GLU A 78 -13.72 11.64 5.24
N ALA A 79 -14.45 11.73 6.36
CA ALA A 79 -15.03 12.97 6.84
C ALA A 79 -13.94 14.04 7.11
N PHE A 80 -12.85 13.66 7.79
CA PHE A 80 -11.74 14.55 8.09
C PHE A 80 -11.06 15.07 6.82
N PHE A 81 -10.77 14.20 5.85
CA PHE A 81 -10.10 14.61 4.62
C PHE A 81 -11.01 15.46 3.72
N ASN A 82 -12.32 15.20 3.65
CA ASN A 82 -13.26 16.07 2.94
C ASN A 82 -13.41 17.44 3.63
N HIS A 83 -13.35 17.48 4.96
CA HIS A 83 -13.37 18.75 5.70
C HIS A 83 -12.09 19.57 5.48
N SER A 84 -10.93 18.91 5.51
CA SER A 84 -9.61 19.55 5.49
C SER A 84 -9.18 19.94 4.07
N VAL A 85 -9.48 19.09 3.09
CA VAL A 85 -9.18 19.30 1.67
C VAL A 85 -10.50 19.41 0.91
N LYS A 86 -11.09 20.60 0.97
CA LYS A 86 -12.40 20.90 0.37
C LYS A 86 -12.31 20.94 -1.15
N GLU A 87 -13.42 20.62 -1.79
CA GLU A 87 -13.62 20.83 -3.22
C GLU A 87 -13.89 22.31 -3.53
N GLU A 88 -13.76 22.68 -4.80
CA GLU A 88 -14.24 23.98 -5.34
C GLU A 88 -13.64 25.23 -4.68
N LEU A 89 -12.44 25.13 -4.09
CA LEU A 89 -11.73 26.30 -3.60
C LEU A 89 -11.28 27.16 -4.79
N SER A 90 -11.56 28.47 -4.73
CA SER A 90 -11.38 29.41 -5.85
C SER A 90 -9.94 29.55 -6.37
N PHE A 91 -8.96 29.15 -5.59
CA PHE A 91 -7.55 29.16 -5.99
C PHE A 91 -7.09 27.87 -6.68
N PHE A 92 -7.90 26.81 -6.70
CA PHE A 92 -7.59 25.61 -7.47
C PHE A 92 -7.71 25.88 -8.96
N ARG A 93 -6.66 25.52 -9.69
CA ARG A 93 -6.57 25.66 -11.16
C ARG A 93 -6.65 24.31 -11.88
N HIS A 94 -6.37 23.22 -11.18
CA HIS A 94 -6.36 21.86 -11.73
C HIS A 94 -7.70 21.18 -11.48
N THR A 95 -8.71 21.54 -12.27
CA THR A 95 -10.10 21.05 -12.13
C THR A 95 -10.60 20.40 -13.41
N TYR A 96 -9.66 19.88 -14.22
CA TYR A 96 -9.94 19.38 -15.57
C TYR A 96 -10.81 18.14 -15.54
N GLU A 97 -10.72 17.34 -14.49
CA GLU A 97 -11.45 16.08 -14.34
C GLU A 97 -12.59 16.16 -13.31
N GLY A 98 -13.02 17.37 -12.95
CA GLY A 98 -14.13 17.62 -12.02
C GLY A 98 -13.71 18.30 -10.72
N LYS A 99 -14.70 18.50 -9.84
CA LYS A 99 -14.55 19.23 -8.56
C LYS A 99 -13.62 18.53 -7.56
N ASP A 100 -13.43 17.23 -7.71
CA ASP A 100 -12.65 16.37 -6.84
C ASP A 100 -11.22 16.12 -7.34
N ASP A 101 -10.85 16.67 -8.50
CA ASP A 101 -9.57 16.48 -9.17
C ASP A 101 -8.38 16.96 -8.31
N MET A 102 -8.16 18.28 -8.19
CA MET A 102 -7.10 18.81 -7.32
C MET A 102 -7.19 18.33 -5.86
N PRO A 103 -8.38 18.27 -5.20
CA PRO A 103 -8.49 17.73 -3.85
C PRO A 103 -7.94 16.31 -3.72
N ALA A 104 -8.22 15.43 -4.68
CA ALA A 104 -7.72 14.05 -4.65
C ALA A 104 -6.20 13.98 -4.75
N HIS A 105 -5.59 14.84 -5.58
CA HIS A 105 -4.14 14.98 -5.66
C HIS A 105 -3.54 15.44 -4.32
N LEU A 106 -4.15 16.42 -3.65
CA LEU A 106 -3.68 16.89 -2.35
C LEU A 106 -3.79 15.81 -1.27
N LYS A 107 -4.94 15.13 -1.17
CA LYS A 107 -5.14 14.02 -0.22
C LYS A 107 -4.12 12.90 -0.48
N SER A 108 -3.89 12.57 -1.75
CA SER A 108 -2.86 11.61 -2.16
C SER A 108 -1.45 12.03 -1.73
N SER A 109 -1.09 13.30 -1.87
CA SER A 109 0.23 13.80 -1.45
C SER A 109 0.40 13.86 0.07
N ILE A 110 -0.67 14.10 0.82
CA ILE A 110 -0.64 14.12 2.30
C ILE A 110 -0.44 12.71 2.86
N LEU A 111 -1.18 11.73 2.34
CA LEU A 111 -1.12 10.35 2.82
C LEU A 111 0.04 9.55 2.23
N GLY A 112 0.37 9.81 0.96
CA GLY A 112 1.38 9.08 0.20
C GLY A 112 0.81 7.93 -0.65
N CYS A 113 1.62 7.51 -1.63
CA CYS A 113 1.28 6.45 -2.58
C CYS A 113 2.02 5.14 -2.31
N GLN A 114 2.72 5.00 -1.18
CA GLN A 114 3.53 3.82 -0.91
C GLN A 114 3.53 3.39 0.55
N LEU A 115 3.77 2.09 0.76
CA LEU A 115 3.97 1.48 2.07
C LEU A 115 5.18 0.57 2.02
N THR A 116 5.91 0.48 3.14
CA THR A 116 6.94 -0.53 3.37
C THR A 116 6.57 -1.29 4.63
N ILE A 117 6.31 -2.58 4.49
CA ILE A 117 5.73 -3.44 5.53
C ILE A 117 6.73 -4.55 5.86
N PRO A 118 7.08 -4.78 7.13
CA PRO A 118 7.93 -5.92 7.50
C PRO A 118 7.24 -7.26 7.22
N VAL A 119 8.02 -8.25 6.82
CA VAL A 119 7.59 -9.64 6.62
C VAL A 119 8.36 -10.51 7.59
N GLN A 120 7.65 -11.36 8.34
CA GLN A 120 8.22 -12.32 9.27
C GLN A 120 7.49 -13.65 9.16
N GLN A 121 8.25 -14.75 9.16
CA GLN A 121 7.72 -16.12 9.21
C GLN A 121 6.63 -16.38 8.16
N GLY A 122 6.85 -15.85 6.95
CA GLY A 122 5.93 -16.06 5.85
C GLY A 122 4.67 -15.21 5.86
N ALA A 123 4.58 -14.16 6.70
CA ALA A 123 3.40 -13.30 6.84
C ALA A 123 3.77 -11.82 6.95
N LEU A 124 2.80 -10.95 6.66
CA LEU A 124 2.91 -9.52 6.95
C LEU A 124 2.97 -9.33 8.47
N ALA A 125 4.02 -8.68 8.98
CA ALA A 125 4.17 -8.42 10.40
C ALA A 125 3.45 -7.12 10.80
N LEU A 126 2.14 -7.08 10.54
CA LEU A 126 1.23 -6.02 10.96
C LEU A 126 0.85 -6.22 12.44
N GLY A 127 0.60 -5.13 13.16
CA GLY A 127 -0.02 -5.21 14.49
C GLY A 127 -1.45 -5.75 14.41
N THR A 128 -1.98 -6.24 15.54
CA THR A 128 -3.31 -6.88 15.63
C THR A 128 -4.42 -6.09 14.94
N TRP A 129 -4.39 -4.77 15.10
CA TRP A 129 -5.41 -3.87 14.56
C TRP A 129 -5.00 -3.25 13.23
N GLN A 130 -3.80 -3.48 12.71
CA GLN A 130 -3.35 -2.83 11.49
C GLN A 130 -3.86 -3.54 10.24
N GLY A 131 -4.45 -2.77 9.32
CA GLY A 131 -4.78 -3.20 7.98
C GLY A 131 -4.30 -2.21 6.93
N ILE A 132 -3.95 -2.72 5.76
CA ILE A 132 -3.62 -1.95 4.57
C ILE A 132 -4.92 -1.38 3.98
N MET A 133 -4.95 -0.07 3.76
CA MET A 133 -6.09 0.64 3.18
C MET A 133 -5.72 1.36 1.89
N LEU A 134 -6.64 1.31 0.92
CA LEU A 134 -6.70 2.24 -0.21
C LEU A 134 -7.56 3.44 0.19
N GLY A 135 -7.01 4.65 0.11
CA GLY A 135 -7.81 5.88 0.11
C GLY A 135 -8.15 6.24 -1.33
N GLU A 136 -9.39 6.00 -1.75
CA GLU A 136 -9.92 6.44 -3.03
C GLU A 136 -10.48 7.86 -2.86
N HIS A 137 -9.87 8.85 -3.51
CA HIS A 137 -10.23 10.26 -3.30
C HIS A 137 -11.10 10.84 -4.41
N ARG A 138 -11.36 10.07 -5.47
CA ARG A 138 -12.24 10.46 -6.58
C ARG A 138 -13.60 9.76 -6.46
N ASP A 139 -14.65 10.45 -6.89
CA ASP A 139 -15.99 9.85 -7.00
C ASP A 139 -16.03 8.74 -8.06
N HIS A 140 -15.21 8.90 -9.10
CA HIS A 140 -15.10 7.98 -10.23
C HIS A 140 -13.64 7.65 -10.57
N GLY A 141 -12.88 7.12 -9.60
CA GLY A 141 -11.45 6.84 -9.73
C GLY A 141 -11.04 5.65 -10.62
N GLY A 142 -11.98 4.75 -10.92
CA GLY A 142 -11.72 3.54 -11.70
C GLY A 142 -10.84 2.52 -10.97
N ARG A 143 -10.23 1.59 -11.73
CA ARG A 143 -9.36 0.55 -11.16
C ARG A 143 -8.03 1.13 -10.72
N ARG A 144 -7.48 0.59 -9.63
CA ARG A 144 -6.17 1.00 -9.09
C ARG A 144 -5.12 -0.09 -9.26
N THR A 145 -3.87 0.33 -9.42
CA THR A 145 -2.74 -0.57 -9.71
C THR A 145 -1.65 -0.35 -8.68
N ILE A 146 -1.23 -1.43 -8.04
CA ILE A 146 -0.15 -1.45 -7.07
C ILE A 146 0.97 -2.35 -7.59
N ILE A 147 2.21 -1.88 -7.57
CA ILE A 147 3.39 -2.72 -7.72
C ILE A 147 3.80 -3.17 -6.33
N ALA A 148 3.72 -4.48 -6.10
CA ALA A 148 4.19 -5.12 -4.89
C ALA A 148 5.59 -5.67 -5.14
N THR A 149 6.56 -5.30 -4.30
CA THR A 149 7.93 -5.82 -4.35
C THR A 149 8.25 -6.45 -3.00
N LEU A 150 8.36 -7.77 -2.99
CA LEU A 150 8.71 -8.56 -1.83
C LEU A 150 10.19 -8.95 -1.92
N GLN A 151 10.96 -8.59 -0.91
CA GLN A 151 12.37 -8.94 -0.79
C GLN A 151 12.70 -9.46 0.60
N GLY A 152 13.64 -10.39 0.72
CA GLY A 152 14.08 -10.88 2.02
C GLY A 152 14.96 -12.11 1.95
N ILE A 153 15.07 -12.78 3.08
CA ILE A 153 15.75 -14.07 3.21
C ILE A 153 14.70 -15.18 3.11
N ALA A 154 14.92 -16.12 2.21
CA ALA A 154 14.10 -17.31 2.07
C ALA A 154 14.38 -18.31 3.20
N ALA A 155 13.30 -18.93 3.69
CA ALA A 155 13.34 -20.06 4.62
C ALA A 155 13.88 -21.34 3.95
#